data_AF-A0AAD5SK23-F1
#
_entry.id   AF-A0AAD5SK23-F1
#
_cell.length_a   1.000
_cell.length_b   1.000
_cell.length_c   1.000
_cell.angle_alpha   90.00
_cell.angle_beta   90.00
_cell.angle_gamma   90.00
#
_symmetry.space_group_name_H-M   'P 1'
#
loop_
_entity.id
_entity.type
_entity.pdbx_description
1 polymer ?
#
loop_
_entity_poly.entity_id
_entity_poly.type
_entity_poly.pdbx_seq_one_letter_code
_entity_poly.pdbx_strand_id
1 'polypeptide(L)'
;MFRPSIPTISSRTLSTIALPTIRCPHLLHLTSSPYSTSAQPTRTEALSLYRSLLRASRLFETYNYREYVRRRAKDAFKQHAAETDIQTIKELLSKGKKDLKVAERQGWINRQYATGEKTVVELEGRSH
;
A
#
# COMPACT_ATOMS: atom_id res chain seq x y z
N MET A 1 -33.64 40.34 13.16
CA MET A 1 -32.24 40.80 13.06
C MET A 1 -31.40 40.08 14.11
N PHE A 2 -30.79 38.95 13.78
CA PHE A 2 -29.85 38.24 14.66
C PHE A 2 -28.43 38.52 14.16
N ARG A 3 -27.62 39.23 14.95
CA ARG A 3 -26.19 39.42 14.68
C ARG A 3 -25.41 38.33 15.43
N PRO A 4 -24.62 37.48 14.74
CA PRO A 4 -23.71 36.56 15.42
C PRO A 4 -22.45 37.31 15.85
N SER A 5 -22.08 37.14 17.13
CA SER A 5 -20.83 37.65 17.72
C SER A 5 -19.72 36.62 17.47
N ILE A 6 -18.69 37.00 16.72
CA ILE A 6 -17.53 36.14 16.40
C ILE A 6 -16.49 36.31 17.52
N PRO A 7 -16.00 35.23 18.18
CA PRO A 7 -14.89 35.35 19.11
C PRO A 7 -13.56 35.45 18.35
N THR A 8 -12.76 36.44 18.75
CA THR A 8 -11.43 36.77 18.25
C THR A 8 -10.39 35.70 18.63
N ILE A 9 -9.63 35.24 17.65
CA ILE A 9 -8.54 34.27 17.82
C ILE A 9 -7.31 35.04 18.34
N SER A 10 -6.93 34.78 19.59
CA SER A 10 -5.71 35.30 20.21
C SER A 10 -4.46 34.65 19.57
N SER A 11 -3.64 35.48 18.93
CA SER A 11 -2.36 35.13 18.34
C SER A 11 -1.35 34.76 19.43
N ARG A 12 -1.12 33.45 19.65
CA ARG A 12 0.01 32.97 20.43
C ARG A 12 1.29 33.07 19.61
N THR A 13 2.23 33.81 20.17
CA THR A 13 3.57 34.07 19.68
C THR A 13 4.37 32.77 19.55
N LEU A 14 5.09 32.63 18.43
CA LEU A 14 6.06 31.57 18.20
C LEU A 14 7.27 31.82 19.10
N SER A 15 7.45 31.00 20.13
CA SER A 15 8.68 30.96 20.90
C SER A 15 9.77 30.29 20.06
N THR A 16 10.68 31.10 19.52
CA THR A 16 11.96 30.69 18.93
C THR A 16 12.77 29.90 19.96
N ILE A 17 12.82 28.59 19.80
CA ILE A 17 13.75 27.73 20.56
C ILE A 17 15.07 27.72 19.79
N ALA A 18 16.09 28.32 20.41
CA ALA A 18 17.47 28.26 19.98
C ALA A 18 18.00 26.83 20.09
N LEU A 19 18.51 26.29 18.99
CA LEU A 19 19.24 25.01 18.97
C LEU A 19 20.67 25.24 19.51
N PRO A 20 21.13 24.46 20.50
CA PRO A 20 22.53 24.47 20.88
C PRO A 20 23.33 23.66 19.85
N THR A 21 24.26 24.34 19.19
CA THR A 21 25.30 23.72 18.35
C THR A 21 26.24 22.91 19.24
N ILE A 22 26.02 21.59 19.32
CA ILE A 22 26.99 20.68 19.92
C ILE A 22 28.04 20.36 18.86
N ARG A 23 29.22 20.97 19.02
CA ARG A 23 30.47 20.63 18.34
C ARG A 23 30.82 19.17 18.66
N CYS A 24 30.88 18.33 17.64
CA CYS A 24 31.51 17.01 17.74
C CYS A 24 33.03 17.17 17.54
N PRO A 25 33.87 16.70 18.47
CA PRO A 25 35.20 16.28 18.12
C PRO A 25 35.27 14.74 18.19
N HIS A 26 35.87 14.16 17.18
CA HIS A 26 36.56 12.88 17.30
C HIS A 26 35.69 11.60 17.34
N LEU A 27 35.26 11.14 16.16
CA LEU A 27 35.06 9.71 15.93
C LEU A 27 35.63 9.37 14.55
N LEU A 28 36.60 8.46 14.60
CA LEU A 28 37.42 8.00 13.51
C LEU A 28 36.58 7.29 12.44
N HIS A 29 37.02 7.51 11.21
CA HIS A 29 36.84 6.71 10.01
C HIS A 29 36.21 5.32 10.22
N LEU A 30 34.97 5.14 9.78
CA LEU A 30 34.63 3.97 8.97
C LEU A 30 33.57 4.49 8.01
N THR A 31 34.02 4.83 6.80
CA THR A 31 33.12 5.03 5.67
C THR A 31 32.42 3.69 5.45
N SER A 32 31.22 3.53 6.00
CA SER A 32 30.30 2.53 5.49
C SER A 32 30.09 2.90 4.03
N SER A 33 30.65 2.08 3.15
CA SER A 33 30.56 2.32 1.73
C SER A 33 29.08 2.39 1.34
N PRO A 34 28.60 3.50 0.75
CA PRO A 34 27.23 3.61 0.27
C PRO A 34 27.09 2.86 -1.06
N TYR A 35 27.62 1.64 -1.17
CA TYR A 35 27.18 0.73 -2.21
C TYR A 35 25.74 0.37 -1.87
N SER A 36 24.84 1.17 -2.42
CA SER A 36 23.45 0.82 -2.65
C SER A 36 23.48 -0.46 -3.47
N THR A 37 23.45 -1.60 -2.79
CA THR A 37 23.27 -2.91 -3.41
C THR A 37 21.88 -2.84 -4.01
N SER A 38 21.77 -2.48 -5.29
CA SER A 38 20.50 -2.50 -5.99
C SER A 38 20.01 -3.94 -5.97
N ALA A 39 19.15 -4.24 -4.98
CA ALA A 39 18.67 -5.58 -4.75
C ALA A 39 17.99 -6.03 -6.04
N GLN A 40 18.54 -7.10 -6.64
CA GLN A 40 18.00 -7.64 -7.86
C GLN A 40 16.63 -8.26 -7.54
N PRO A 41 15.63 -8.07 -8.40
CA PRO A 41 14.32 -8.65 -8.17
C PRO A 41 14.45 -10.17 -8.10
N THR A 42 13.98 -10.76 -7.00
CA THR A 42 14.09 -12.21 -6.79
C THR A 42 12.76 -12.90 -7.12
N ARG A 43 12.85 -14.14 -7.63
CA ARG A 43 11.65 -14.97 -7.87
C ARG A 43 10.81 -15.14 -6.60
N THR A 44 11.46 -15.28 -5.44
CA THR A 44 10.81 -15.41 -4.14
C THR A 44 10.02 -14.16 -3.77
N GLU A 45 10.57 -12.96 -4.02
CA GLU A 45 9.85 -11.70 -3.82
C GLU A 45 8.60 -11.61 -4.70
N ALA A 46 8.71 -11.91 -5.99
CA ALA A 46 7.57 -11.89 -6.91
C ALA A 46 6.46 -12.85 -6.46
N LEU A 47 6.82 -14.09 -6.07
CA LEU A 47 5.85 -15.07 -5.59
C LEU A 47 5.25 -14.71 -4.22
N SER A 48 6.03 -14.06 -3.35
CA SER A 48 5.51 -13.54 -2.08
C SER A 48 4.47 -12.45 -2.33
N LEU A 49 4.78 -11.49 -3.19
CA LEU A 49 3.89 -10.41 -3.58
C LEU A 49 2.60 -10.94 -4.23
N TYR A 50 2.71 -11.90 -5.15
CA TYR A 50 1.55 -12.55 -5.77
C TYR A 50 0.63 -13.19 -4.73
N ARG A 51 1.18 -13.97 -3.79
CA ARG A 51 0.38 -14.58 -2.72
C ARG A 51 -0.25 -13.54 -1.82
N SER A 52 0.44 -12.45 -1.50
CA SER A 52 -0.12 -11.35 -0.71
C SER A 52 -1.30 -10.68 -1.42
N LEU A 53 -1.22 -10.45 -2.74
CA LEU A 53 -2.36 -9.95 -3.52
C LEU A 53 -3.56 -10.90 -3.52
N LEU A 54 -3.33 -12.21 -3.65
CA LEU A 54 -4.40 -13.21 -3.55
C LEU A 54 -5.01 -13.30 -2.15
N ARG A 55 -4.22 -13.03 -1.10
CA ARG A 55 -4.75 -12.94 0.27
C ARG A 55 -5.56 -11.66 0.46
N ALA A 56 -5.08 -10.52 -0.06
CA ALA A 56 -5.78 -9.24 0.01
C ALA A 56 -7.14 -9.30 -0.72
N SER A 57 -7.25 -10.06 -1.83
CA SER A 57 -8.54 -10.23 -2.51
C SER A 57 -9.61 -10.87 -1.62
N ARG A 58 -9.23 -11.67 -0.62
CA ARG A 58 -10.15 -12.29 0.35
C ARG A 58 -10.68 -11.33 1.41
N LEU A 59 -10.14 -10.10 1.50
CA LEU A 59 -10.64 -9.08 2.41
C LEU A 59 -12.00 -8.54 1.96
N PHE A 60 -12.25 -8.55 0.64
CA PHE A 60 -13.49 -8.08 0.03
C PHE A 60 -14.64 -9.06 0.28
N GLU A 61 -15.72 -8.54 0.87
CA GLU A 61 -16.96 -9.26 1.17
C GLU A 61 -17.71 -9.61 -0.11
N THR A 62 -17.83 -8.63 -1.01
CA THR A 62 -18.59 -8.76 -2.27
C THR A 62 -17.80 -9.57 -3.31
N TYR A 63 -18.44 -10.57 -3.91
CA TYR A 63 -17.88 -11.41 -4.97
C TYR A 63 -17.16 -10.63 -6.08
N ASN A 64 -17.82 -9.61 -6.64
CA ASN A 64 -17.31 -8.88 -7.79
C ASN A 64 -15.92 -8.27 -7.53
N TYR A 65 -15.74 -7.65 -6.36
CA TYR A 65 -14.46 -7.04 -6.00
C TYR A 65 -13.40 -8.08 -5.67
N ARG A 66 -13.77 -9.13 -4.90
CA ARG A 66 -12.87 -10.25 -4.58
C ARG A 66 -12.35 -10.92 -5.85
N GLU A 67 -13.23 -11.24 -6.79
CA GLU A 67 -12.86 -11.88 -8.04
C GLU A 67 -12.11 -10.96 -8.99
N TYR A 68 -12.48 -9.68 -9.06
CA TYR A 68 -11.73 -8.70 -9.86
C TYR A 68 -10.28 -8.60 -9.39
N VAL A 69 -10.03 -8.42 -8.09
CA VAL A 69 -8.67 -8.30 -7.56
C VAL A 69 -7.88 -9.59 -7.79
N ARG A 70 -8.52 -10.75 -7.57
CA ARG A 70 -7.90 -12.07 -7.81
C ARG A 70 -7.52 -12.25 -9.28
N ARG A 71 -8.43 -11.95 -10.20
CA ARG A 71 -8.22 -12.06 -11.64
C ARG A 71 -7.15 -11.07 -12.12
N ARG A 72 -7.25 -9.80 -11.71
CA ARG A 72 -6.29 -8.75 -12.10
C ARG A 72 -4.87 -9.09 -11.68
N ALA A 73 -4.69 -9.67 -10.48
CA ALA A 73 -3.39 -10.15 -10.01
C ALA A 73 -2.90 -11.32 -10.87
N LYS A 74 -3.73 -12.35 -11.09
CA LYS A 74 -3.39 -13.49 -11.96
C LYS A 74 -2.97 -13.05 -13.36
N ASP A 75 -3.76 -12.18 -13.98
CA ASP A 75 -3.53 -11.70 -15.34
C ASP A 75 -2.21 -10.92 -15.42
N ALA A 76 -1.92 -10.02 -14.48
CA ALA A 76 -0.66 -9.29 -14.45
C ALA A 76 0.56 -10.21 -14.33
N PHE A 77 0.52 -11.16 -13.40
CA PHE A 77 1.66 -12.06 -13.19
C PHE A 77 1.85 -13.05 -14.34
N LYS A 78 0.77 -13.46 -15.01
CA LYS A 78 0.86 -14.27 -16.24
C LYS A 78 1.41 -13.46 -17.41
N GLN A 79 0.91 -12.24 -17.61
CA GLN A 79 1.31 -11.36 -18.71
C GLN A 79 2.82 -11.08 -18.70
N HIS A 80 3.42 -10.92 -17.51
CA HIS A 80 4.84 -10.61 -17.36
C HIS A 80 5.69 -11.80 -16.87
N ALA A 81 5.21 -13.04 -17.01
CA ALA A 81 5.90 -14.23 -16.49
C ALA A 81 7.25 -14.51 -17.18
N ALA A 82 7.38 -14.10 -18.45
CA ALA A 82 8.57 -14.29 -19.27
C ALA A 82 9.41 -13.01 -19.41
N GLU A 83 9.13 -11.98 -18.62
CA GLU A 83 9.92 -10.74 -18.62
C GLU A 83 11.35 -11.02 -18.13
N THR A 84 12.33 -10.49 -18.84
CA THR A 84 13.76 -10.70 -18.53
C THR A 84 14.47 -9.39 -18.22
N ASP A 85 13.92 -8.25 -18.62
CA ASP A 85 14.51 -6.96 -18.29
C ASP A 85 14.37 -6.65 -16.80
N ILE A 86 15.51 -6.53 -16.13
CA ILE A 86 15.63 -6.30 -14.70
C ILE A 86 14.94 -4.98 -14.29
N GLN A 87 15.03 -3.93 -15.10
CA GLN A 87 14.41 -2.64 -14.76
C GLN A 87 12.89 -2.73 -14.83
N THR A 88 12.37 -3.31 -15.92
CA THR A 88 10.95 -3.59 -16.06
C THR A 88 10.42 -4.45 -14.92
N ILE A 89 11.13 -5.52 -14.52
CA ILE A 89 10.72 -6.34 -13.37
C ILE A 89 10.67 -5.53 -12.08
N LYS A 90 11.68 -4.67 -11.81
CA LYS A 90 11.68 -3.80 -10.62
C LYS A 90 10.49 -2.85 -10.60
N GLU A 91 10.15 -2.25 -11.74
CA GLU A 91 8.99 -1.38 -11.89
C GLU A 91 7.68 -2.12 -11.66
N LEU A 92 7.53 -3.31 -12.24
CA LEU A 92 6.37 -4.17 -12.07
C LEU A 92 6.18 -4.60 -10.61
N LEU A 93 7.25 -4.97 -9.91
CA LEU A 93 7.19 -5.31 -8.49
C LEU A 93 6.85 -4.08 -7.63
N SER A 94 7.42 -2.92 -7.95
CA SER A 94 7.08 -1.65 -7.28
C SER A 94 5.60 -1.31 -7.46
N LYS A 95 5.08 -1.43 -8.68
CA LYS A 95 3.67 -1.27 -8.99
C LYS A 95 2.80 -2.27 -8.23
N GLY A 96 3.15 -3.55 -8.24
CA GLY A 96 2.41 -4.58 -7.53
C GLY A 96 2.36 -4.34 -6.02
N LYS A 97 3.43 -3.82 -5.40
CA LYS A 97 3.44 -3.40 -3.99
C LYS A 97 2.49 -2.23 -3.73
N LYS A 98 2.40 -1.26 -4.65
CA LYS A 98 1.42 -0.16 -4.56
C LYS A 98 -0.01 -0.69 -4.68
N ASP A 99 -0.25 -1.55 -5.66
CA ASP A 99 -1.54 -2.20 -5.90
C ASP A 99 -1.99 -3.02 -4.68
N LEU A 100 -1.06 -3.74 -4.02
CA LEU A 100 -1.33 -4.47 -2.78
C LEU A 100 -1.84 -3.54 -1.67
N LYS A 101 -1.13 -2.43 -1.42
CA LYS A 101 -1.55 -1.46 -0.39
C LYS A 101 -2.92 -0.86 -0.69
N VAL A 102 -3.25 -0.63 -1.97
CA VAL A 102 -4.58 -0.17 -2.38
C VAL A 102 -5.62 -1.25 -2.09
N ALA A 103 -5.37 -2.49 -2.50
CA ALA A 103 -6.28 -3.60 -2.27
C ALA A 103 -6.55 -3.84 -0.78
N GLU A 104 -5.54 -3.73 0.09
CA GLU A 104 -5.71 -3.87 1.54
C GLU A 104 -6.60 -2.78 2.13
N ARG A 105 -6.37 -1.51 1.77
CA ARG A 105 -7.21 -0.39 2.23
C ARG A 105 -8.65 -0.53 1.75
N GLN A 106 -8.82 -0.84 0.46
CA GLN A 106 -10.15 -0.97 -0.14
C GLN A 106 -10.89 -2.19 0.38
N GLY A 107 -10.20 -3.30 0.63
CA GLY A 107 -10.78 -4.48 1.24
C GLY A 107 -11.26 -4.20 2.67
N TRP A 108 -10.49 -3.44 3.45
CA TRP A 108 -10.91 -3.03 4.78
C TRP A 108 -12.14 -2.12 4.77
N ILE A 109 -12.15 -1.09 3.91
CA ILE A 109 -13.30 -0.20 3.73
C ILE A 109 -14.53 -0.99 3.29
N ASN A 110 -14.38 -1.87 2.29
CA ASN A 110 -15.47 -2.70 1.80
C ASN A 110 -16.10 -3.52 2.92
N ARG A 111 -15.30 -4.09 3.84
CA ARG A 111 -15.81 -4.83 4.99
C ARG A 111 -16.56 -3.94 6.00
N GLN A 112 -16.09 -2.71 6.24
CA GLN A 112 -16.77 -1.80 7.17
C GLN A 112 -18.17 -1.39 6.68
N TYR A 113 -18.34 -1.27 5.37
CA TYR A 113 -19.59 -0.84 4.76
C TYR A 113 -20.35 -1.96 4.05
N ALA A 114 -19.94 -3.22 4.24
CA ALA A 114 -20.65 -4.36 3.66
C ALA A 114 -21.98 -4.53 4.41
N THR A 115 -23.10 -4.31 3.70
CA THR A 115 -24.46 -4.47 4.25
C THR A 115 -24.86 -5.93 4.51
N GLY A 116 -23.99 -6.90 4.20
CA GLY A 116 -24.26 -8.33 4.29
C GLY A 116 -25.13 -8.89 3.14
N GLU A 117 -25.67 -8.02 2.28
CA GLU A 117 -26.41 -8.41 1.10
C GLU A 117 -25.49 -9.05 0.07
N LYS A 118 -25.72 -10.35 -0.16
CA LYS A 118 -24.98 -11.12 -1.16
C LYS A 118 -25.52 -10.81 -2.55
N THR A 119 -24.60 -10.70 -3.50
CA THR A 119 -24.97 -10.57 -4.91
C THR A 119 -25.70 -11.82 -5.40
N VAL A 120 -26.56 -11.72 -6.43
CA VAL A 120 -27.32 -12.86 -7.01
C VAL A 120 -26.40 -14.05 -7.30
N VAL A 121 -25.21 -13.79 -7.82
CA VAL A 121 -24.18 -14.80 -8.14
C VAL A 121 -23.71 -15.58 -6.91
N GLU A 122 -23.71 -14.99 -5.72
CA GLU A 122 -23.33 -15.66 -4.47
C GLU A 122 -24.47 -16.47 -3.84
N LEU A 123 -25.72 -16.19 -4.21
CA LEU A 123 -26.90 -16.90 -3.74
C LEU A 123 -27.08 -18.23 -4.47
N GLU A 124 -26.90 -18.23 -5.80
CA GLU A 124 -27.07 -19.42 -6.64
C GLU A 124 -26.00 -20.49 -6.39
N GLY A 125 -24.80 -20.11 -5.95
CA GLY A 125 -23.68 -21.04 -5.72
C GLY A 125 -23.77 -21.90 -4.45
N ARG A 126 -24.86 -21.79 -3.66
CA ARG A 126 -25.00 -22.48 -2.35
C ARG A 126 -26.11 -23.54 -2.31
N SER A 127 -26.85 -23.73 -3.41
CA SER A 127 -27.89 -24.75 -3.55
C SER A 127 -27.34 -26.02 -4.19
N HIS A 128 -26.43 -26.71 -3.48
CA HIS A 128 -26.00 -28.07 -3.76
C HIS A 128 -25.75 -28.83 -2.46
#